data_AF-A0A7V6RHG4-F1
#
_entry.id   AF-A0A7V6RHG4-F1
#
_cell.length_a   1.000
_cell.length_b   1.000
_cell.length_c   1.000
_cell.angle_alpha   90.00
_cell.angle_beta   90.00
_cell.angle_gamma   90.00
#
_symmetry.space_group_name_H-M   'P 1'
#
loop_
_entity.id
_entity.type
_entity.pdbx_description
1 polymer ?
#
loop_
_entity_poly.entity_id
_entity_poly.type
_entity_poly.pdbx_seq_one_letter_code
_entity_poly.pdbx_strand_id
1 'polypeptide(L)'
;MKKNLSQVISIALHPVFIPIWFAIILFNSGYFLNAFLPNAFFKSYIWLLIIIMVIIPTIIILFSYHLGLIESVHSSIPIERIKILLIILVSSFILYFFLKRLHIPIFYLLPIRLTIILTTLLCIFSSFMNVSIHSAGWMNLFTSLYILQYRLIEINIFWIIVIIPILWGLAAQARYVVGKHNRLQIFMGAFLGIITGLSVFMV
;
A
#
# COMPACT_ATOMS: atom_id res chain seq x y z
N MET A 1 14.97 6.00 -23.74
CA MET A 1 14.50 4.60 -23.62
C MET A 1 14.47 4.08 -22.18
N LYS A 2 15.60 4.01 -21.43
CA LYS A 2 15.62 3.46 -20.04
C LYS A 2 14.67 4.17 -19.05
N LYS A 3 14.53 5.50 -19.15
CA LYS A 3 13.61 6.28 -18.29
C LYS A 3 12.13 6.00 -18.57
N ASN A 4 11.73 5.87 -19.84
CA ASN A 4 10.32 5.61 -20.21
C ASN A 4 9.86 4.23 -19.71
N LEU A 5 10.68 3.19 -19.88
CA LEU A 5 10.39 1.87 -19.33
C LEU A 5 10.27 1.91 -17.80
N SER A 6 11.16 2.64 -17.13
CA SER A 6 11.13 2.81 -15.68
C SER A 6 9.88 3.56 -15.20
N GLN A 7 9.37 4.53 -15.97
CA GLN A 7 8.12 5.21 -15.66
C GLN A 7 6.92 4.25 -15.74
N VAL A 8 6.84 3.44 -16.80
CA VAL A 8 5.78 2.43 -16.95
C VAL A 8 5.81 1.43 -15.79
N ILE A 9 6.99 0.91 -15.43
CA ILE A 9 7.15 0.01 -14.28
C ILE A 9 6.73 0.70 -12.97
N SER A 10 7.09 1.97 -12.78
CA SER A 10 6.73 2.74 -11.58
C SER A 10 5.22 2.94 -11.43
N ILE A 11 4.48 3.02 -12.54
CA ILE A 11 3.01 3.15 -12.54
C ILE A 11 2.38 1.78 -12.31
N ALA A 12 2.86 0.74 -12.99
CA ALA A 12 2.33 -0.62 -12.84
C ALA A 12 2.52 -1.17 -11.41
N LEU A 13 3.66 -0.88 -10.79
CA LEU A 13 4.00 -1.32 -9.44
C LEU A 13 3.70 -0.25 -8.37
N HIS A 14 2.73 0.62 -8.64
CA HIS A 14 2.37 1.69 -7.73
C HIS A 14 1.80 1.15 -6.40
N PRO A 15 2.23 1.66 -5.23
CA PRO A 15 1.84 1.12 -3.93
C PRO A 15 0.34 1.25 -3.61
N VAL A 16 -0.41 2.07 -4.36
CA VAL A 16 -1.87 2.20 -4.21
C VAL A 16 -2.61 0.87 -4.43
N PHE A 17 -2.01 -0.06 -5.19
CA PHE A 17 -2.60 -1.38 -5.44
C PHE A 17 -2.23 -2.42 -4.37
N ILE A 18 -1.27 -2.13 -3.48
CA ILE A 18 -0.79 -3.07 -2.46
C ILE A 18 -1.91 -3.55 -1.52
N PRO A 19 -2.83 -2.69 -1.02
CA PRO A 19 -3.91 -3.16 -0.17
C PRO A 19 -4.85 -4.14 -0.87
N ILE A 20 -5.01 -4.00 -2.20
CA ILE A 20 -5.81 -4.90 -3.03
C ILE A 20 -5.09 -6.25 -3.17
N TRP A 21 -3.80 -6.23 -3.53
CA TRP A 21 -2.98 -7.45 -3.61
C TRP A 21 -2.96 -8.21 -2.28
N PHE A 22 -2.80 -7.47 -1.18
CA PHE A 22 -2.86 -8.04 0.15
C PHE A 22 -4.23 -8.72 0.36
N ALA A 23 -5.33 -8.01 0.16
CA ALA A 23 -6.66 -8.59 0.30
C ALA A 23 -6.84 -9.87 -0.54
N ILE A 24 -6.48 -9.83 -1.82
CA ILE A 24 -6.56 -11.01 -2.70
C ILE A 24 -5.79 -12.19 -2.10
N ILE A 25 -4.57 -11.97 -1.61
CA ILE A 25 -3.77 -13.03 -0.99
C ILE A 25 -4.44 -13.56 0.30
N LEU A 26 -5.03 -12.69 1.12
CA LEU A 26 -5.75 -13.12 2.33
C LEU A 26 -6.95 -14.00 2.02
N PHE A 27 -7.77 -13.62 1.04
CA PHE A 27 -8.94 -14.40 0.65
C PHE A 27 -8.60 -15.73 -0.04
N ASN A 28 -7.40 -15.84 -0.61
CA ASN A 28 -6.88 -17.07 -1.21
C ASN A 28 -5.94 -17.85 -0.27
N SER A 29 -5.84 -17.46 1.00
CA SER A 29 -5.07 -18.19 2.01
C SER A 29 -5.91 -19.30 2.65
N GLY A 30 -5.25 -20.24 3.34
CA GLY A 30 -5.88 -21.32 4.11
C GLY A 30 -6.62 -20.87 5.38
N TYR A 31 -6.85 -19.57 5.56
CA TYR A 31 -7.57 -19.06 6.72
C TYR A 31 -9.01 -19.61 6.78
N PHE A 32 -9.35 -20.30 7.87
CA PHE A 32 -10.57 -21.10 7.97
C PHE A 32 -11.88 -20.35 7.64
N LEU A 33 -11.99 -19.04 7.96
CA LEU A 33 -13.19 -18.27 7.64
C LEU A 33 -13.42 -18.12 6.14
N ASN A 34 -12.38 -18.22 5.30
CA ASN A 34 -12.51 -18.14 3.85
C ASN A 34 -13.42 -19.25 3.29
N ALA A 35 -13.44 -20.43 3.92
CA ALA A 35 -14.28 -21.56 3.48
C ALA A 35 -15.79 -21.30 3.65
N PHE A 36 -16.17 -20.34 4.51
CA PHE A 36 -17.56 -20.03 4.82
C PHE A 36 -18.06 -18.74 4.15
N LEU A 37 -17.18 -18.02 3.45
CA LEU A 37 -17.55 -16.74 2.85
C LEU A 37 -18.12 -16.93 1.43
N PRO A 38 -19.28 -16.32 1.13
CA PRO A 38 -19.80 -16.35 -0.22
C PRO A 38 -18.91 -15.52 -1.16
N ASN A 39 -18.73 -15.96 -2.40
CA ASN A 39 -17.95 -15.23 -3.40
C ASN A 39 -18.43 -13.79 -3.62
N ALA A 40 -19.73 -13.52 -3.42
CA ALA A 40 -20.30 -12.18 -3.45
C ALA A 40 -19.67 -11.23 -2.40
N PHE A 41 -19.32 -11.75 -1.22
CA PHE A 41 -18.65 -10.98 -0.18
C PHE A 41 -17.27 -10.52 -0.64
N PHE A 42 -16.46 -11.45 -1.17
CA PHE A 42 -15.12 -11.15 -1.69
C PHE A 42 -15.18 -10.06 -2.78
N LYS A 43 -16.07 -10.23 -3.77
CA LYS A 43 -16.24 -9.26 -4.85
C LYS A 43 -16.61 -7.88 -4.33
N SER A 44 -17.60 -7.79 -3.44
CA SER A 44 -18.04 -6.51 -2.85
C SER A 44 -16.92 -5.85 -2.04
N TYR A 45 -16.17 -6.63 -1.26
CA TYR A 45 -15.05 -6.13 -0.47
C TYR A 45 -13.91 -5.57 -1.36
N ILE A 46 -13.53 -6.30 -2.42
CA ILE A 46 -12.50 -5.84 -3.37
C ILE A 46 -12.96 -4.57 -4.10
N TRP A 47 -14.22 -4.51 -4.53
CA TRP A 47 -14.78 -3.30 -5.15
C TRP A 47 -14.76 -2.10 -4.20
N LEU A 48 -15.11 -2.31 -2.92
CA LEU A 48 -15.01 -1.25 -1.92
C LEU A 48 -13.58 -0.75 -1.72
N LEU A 49 -12.58 -1.66 -1.68
CA LEU A 49 -11.17 -1.28 -1.64
C LEU A 49 -10.78 -0.44 -2.86
N ILE A 50 -11.13 -0.89 -4.07
CA ILE A 50 -10.80 -0.18 -5.31
C ILE A 50 -11.43 1.22 -5.31
N ILE A 51 -12.72 1.30 -5.00
CA ILE A 51 -13.46 2.56 -5.03
C ILE A 51 -12.90 3.53 -3.98
N ILE A 52 -12.79 3.10 -2.72
CA ILE A 52 -12.46 4.02 -1.62
C ILE A 52 -10.96 4.27 -1.48
N MET A 53 -10.08 3.31 -1.79
CA MET A 53 -8.63 3.48 -1.63
C MET A 53 -7.88 3.86 -2.91
N VAL A 54 -8.49 3.68 -4.08
CA VAL A 54 -7.86 4.03 -5.37
C VAL A 54 -8.64 5.13 -6.07
N ILE A 55 -9.90 4.89 -6.43
CA ILE A 55 -10.68 5.77 -7.30
C ILE A 55 -10.95 7.12 -6.62
N ILE A 56 -11.54 7.11 -5.42
CA ILE A 56 -11.90 8.33 -4.68
C ILE A 56 -10.66 9.20 -4.40
N PRO A 57 -9.56 8.69 -3.82
CA PRO A 57 -8.34 9.47 -3.62
C PRO A 57 -7.79 10.05 -4.91
N THR A 58 -7.77 9.26 -5.99
CA THR A 58 -7.27 9.72 -7.29
C THR A 58 -8.10 10.86 -7.84
N ILE A 59 -9.43 10.76 -7.78
CA ILE A 59 -10.34 11.84 -8.20
C ILE A 59 -10.10 13.10 -7.36
N ILE A 60 -10.01 12.96 -6.03
CA ILE A 60 -9.78 14.10 -5.14
C ILE A 60 -8.42 14.76 -5.43
N ILE A 61 -7.36 13.98 -5.65
CA ILE A 61 -6.02 14.50 -5.98
C ILE A 61 -6.04 15.24 -7.32
N LEU A 62 -6.66 14.64 -8.35
CA LEU A 62 -6.77 15.26 -9.68
C LEU A 62 -7.59 16.54 -9.61
N PHE A 63 -8.71 16.55 -8.90
CA PHE A 63 -9.54 17.75 -8.72
C PHE A 63 -8.78 18.84 -7.96
N SER A 64 -8.06 18.47 -6.89
CA SER A 64 -7.21 19.38 -6.12
C SER A 64 -6.10 20.00 -6.98
N TYR A 65 -5.53 19.23 -7.90
CA TYR A 65 -4.56 19.71 -8.88
C TYR A 65 -5.18 20.74 -9.84
N HIS A 66 -6.36 20.46 -10.40
CA HIS A 66 -7.04 21.39 -11.32
C HIS A 66 -7.49 22.70 -10.64
N LEU A 67 -7.79 22.65 -9.33
CA LEU A 67 -8.11 23.83 -8.53
C LEU A 67 -6.88 24.62 -8.06
N GLY A 68 -5.66 24.19 -8.39
CA GLY A 68 -4.42 24.85 -7.94
C GLY A 68 -4.10 24.64 -6.45
N LEU A 69 -4.74 23.68 -5.78
CA LEU A 69 -4.46 23.34 -4.38
C LEU A 69 -3.18 22.49 -4.24
N ILE A 70 -2.77 21.83 -5.33
CA ILE A 70 -1.56 21.03 -5.48
C ILE A 70 -0.94 21.41 -6.84
N GLU A 71 0.33 21.81 -6.86
CA GLU A 71 1.08 22.20 -8.06
C GLU A 71 1.59 20.98 -8.85
N SER A 72 1.81 19.83 -8.20
CA SER A 72 2.19 18.59 -8.89
C SER A 72 1.71 17.30 -8.22
N VAL A 73 1.11 16.41 -9.01
CA VAL A 73 0.77 15.03 -8.57
C VAL A 73 2.03 14.18 -8.34
N HIS A 74 3.16 14.55 -8.94
CA HIS A 74 4.45 13.85 -8.83
C HIS A 74 5.47 14.64 -8.00
N SER A 75 4.97 15.50 -7.11
CA SER A 75 5.76 16.47 -6.38
C SER A 75 6.82 15.83 -5.50
N SER A 76 8.02 16.40 -5.54
CA SER A 76 9.05 16.19 -4.53
C SER A 76 8.96 17.23 -3.40
N ILE A 77 8.01 18.15 -3.46
CA ILE A 77 7.79 19.17 -2.45
C ILE A 77 7.08 18.52 -1.26
N PRO A 78 7.65 18.57 -0.03
CA PRO A 78 7.10 17.89 1.14
C PRO A 78 5.63 18.22 1.41
N ILE A 79 5.25 19.49 1.32
CA ILE A 79 3.88 19.96 1.62
C ILE A 79 2.84 19.30 0.70
N GLU A 80 3.14 19.19 -0.59
CA GLU A 80 2.22 18.63 -1.59
C GLU A 80 2.08 17.13 -1.43
N ARG A 81 3.20 16.47 -1.15
CA ARG A 81 3.21 15.05 -0.85
C ARG A 81 2.39 14.74 0.41
N ILE A 82 2.51 15.56 1.46
CA ILE A 82 1.71 15.40 2.68
C ILE A 82 0.23 15.59 2.37
N LYS A 83 -0.17 16.60 1.57
CA LYS A 83 -1.58 16.77 1.14
C LYS A 83 -2.11 15.50 0.45
N ILE A 84 -1.34 14.93 -0.49
CA ILE A 84 -1.70 13.69 -1.19
C ILE A 84 -1.84 12.51 -0.21
N LEU A 85 -0.88 12.34 0.70
CA LEU A 85 -0.91 11.27 1.70
C LEU A 85 -2.08 11.42 2.68
N LEU A 86 -2.45 12.65 3.05
CA LEU A 86 -3.62 12.92 3.90
C LEU A 86 -4.93 12.51 3.23
N ILE A 87 -5.09 12.76 1.92
CA ILE A 87 -6.27 12.30 1.15
C ILE A 87 -6.38 10.77 1.21
N ILE A 88 -5.26 10.06 1.01
CA ILE A 88 -5.20 8.59 1.09
C ILE A 88 -5.52 8.11 2.51
N LEU A 89 -4.95 8.78 3.52
CA LEU A 89 -5.15 8.45 4.93
C LEU A 89 -6.60 8.58 5.36
N VAL A 90 -7.25 9.71 5.04
CA VAL A 90 -8.66 9.95 5.34
C VAL A 90 -9.54 8.91 4.67
N SER A 91 -9.30 8.62 3.38
CA SER A 91 -10.06 7.62 2.65
C SER A 91 -9.89 6.22 3.25
N SER A 92 -8.68 5.88 3.71
CA SER A 92 -8.40 4.63 4.40
C SER A 92 -9.13 4.53 5.75
N PHE A 93 -9.18 5.61 6.53
CA PHE A 93 -9.95 5.66 7.78
C PHE A 93 -11.45 5.50 7.53
N ILE A 94 -12.01 6.18 6.53
CA ILE A 94 -13.43 6.06 6.16
C ILE A 94 -13.76 4.60 5.87
N LEU A 95 -12.97 3.92 5.03
CA LEU A 95 -13.19 2.51 4.72
C LEU A 95 -13.04 1.62 5.97
N TYR A 96 -12.02 1.85 6.79
CA TYR A 96 -11.78 1.07 7.99
C TYR A 96 -12.97 1.13 8.96
N PHE A 97 -13.46 2.34 9.27
CA PHE A 97 -14.59 2.51 10.18
C PHE A 97 -15.91 2.02 9.57
N PHE A 98 -16.10 2.18 8.26
CA PHE A 98 -17.25 1.63 7.55
C PHE A 98 -17.31 0.10 7.69
N LEU A 99 -16.22 -0.61 7.39
CA LEU A 99 -16.18 -2.07 7.50
C LEU A 99 -16.23 -2.55 8.95
N LYS A 100 -15.60 -1.81 9.87
CA LYS A 100 -15.70 -2.11 11.32
C LYS A 100 -17.15 -2.02 11.79
N ARG A 101 -17.93 -1.04 11.33
CA ARG A 101 -19.36 -0.89 11.64
C ARG A 101 -20.20 -2.03 11.05
N LEU A 102 -19.78 -2.61 9.93
CA LEU A 102 -20.37 -3.81 9.35
C LEU A 102 -19.92 -5.10 10.06
N HIS A 103 -19.18 -5.00 11.17
CA HIS A 103 -18.65 -6.13 11.93
C HIS A 103 -17.78 -7.08 11.09
N ILE A 104 -17.09 -6.53 10.08
CA ILE A 104 -16.12 -7.31 9.31
C ILE A 104 -15.01 -7.78 10.26
N PRO A 105 -14.65 -9.09 10.26
CA PRO A 105 -13.60 -9.61 11.12
C PRO A 105 -12.29 -8.84 10.94
N ILE A 106 -11.58 -8.61 12.05
CA ILE A 106 -10.34 -7.81 12.11
C ILE A 106 -9.31 -8.30 11.09
N PHE A 107 -9.29 -9.60 10.83
CA PHE A 107 -8.47 -10.23 9.80
C PHE A 107 -8.60 -9.55 8.43
N TYR A 108 -9.82 -9.32 7.94
CA TYR A 108 -10.07 -8.65 6.67
C TYR A 108 -9.89 -7.13 6.76
N LEU A 109 -9.65 -6.57 7.95
CA LEU A 109 -9.31 -5.15 8.10
C LEU A 109 -7.79 -4.91 8.01
N LEU A 110 -6.96 -5.96 8.04
CA LEU A 110 -5.50 -5.86 8.04
C LEU A 110 -4.92 -5.02 6.88
N PRO A 111 -5.32 -5.21 5.61
CA PRO A 111 -4.77 -4.42 4.49
C PRO A 111 -4.97 -2.91 4.69
N ILE A 112 -6.15 -2.53 5.18
CA ILE A 112 -6.53 -1.13 5.39
C ILE A 112 -5.80 -0.58 6.61
N ARG A 113 -5.77 -1.33 7.71
CA ARG A 113 -5.09 -0.93 8.95
C ARG A 113 -3.60 -0.68 8.72
N LEU A 114 -2.94 -1.56 7.99
CA LEU A 114 -1.52 -1.40 7.65
C LEU A 114 -1.29 -0.22 6.71
N THR A 115 -2.23 0.06 5.80
CA THR A 115 -2.18 1.27 4.97
C THR A 115 -2.30 2.54 5.81
N ILE A 116 -3.19 2.56 6.81
CA ILE A 116 -3.32 3.68 7.74
C ILE A 116 -2.01 3.91 8.50
N ILE A 117 -1.44 2.85 9.09
CA ILE A 117 -0.18 2.96 9.85
C ILE A 117 0.94 3.44 8.94
N LEU A 118 1.12 2.81 7.77
CA LEU A 118 2.18 3.16 6.83
C LEU A 118 2.06 4.61 6.35
N THR A 119 0.85 5.01 5.95
CA THR A 119 0.59 6.36 5.43
C THR A 119 0.79 7.42 6.52
N THR A 120 0.40 7.12 7.77
CA THR A 120 0.68 7.98 8.92
C THR A 120 2.18 8.17 9.13
N LEU A 121 2.97 7.08 9.13
CA LEU A 121 4.43 7.17 9.23
C LEU A 121 5.01 7.94 8.04
N LEU A 122 4.54 7.68 6.81
CA LEU A 122 4.99 8.41 5.63
C LEU A 122 4.69 9.91 5.73
N CYS A 123 3.54 10.33 6.25
CA CYS A 123 3.24 11.75 6.51
C CYS A 123 4.27 12.37 7.45
N ILE A 124 4.55 11.71 8.59
CA ILE A 124 5.51 12.17 9.59
C ILE A 124 6.91 12.28 8.98
N PHE A 125 7.37 11.23 8.31
CA PHE A 125 8.72 11.18 7.74
C PHE A 125 8.88 12.07 6.50
N SER A 126 7.81 12.38 5.77
CA SER A 126 7.84 13.30 4.62
C SER A 126 8.31 14.70 4.98
N SER A 127 8.11 15.14 6.23
CA SER A 127 8.60 16.43 6.72
C SER A 127 10.13 16.49 6.87
N PHE A 128 10.79 15.33 6.99
CA PHE A 128 12.25 15.23 7.18
C PHE A 128 12.97 14.74 5.93
N MET A 129 12.35 13.83 5.17
CA MET A 129 12.96 13.18 4.03
C MET A 129 11.92 12.69 3.02
N ASN A 130 12.26 12.79 1.74
CA ASN A 130 11.47 12.23 0.64
C ASN A 130 11.63 10.70 0.50
N VAL A 131 11.17 9.99 1.52
CA VAL A 131 11.20 8.53 1.59
C VAL A 131 10.39 7.90 0.44
N SER A 132 10.89 6.80 -0.14
CA SER A 132 10.22 6.12 -1.25
C SER A 132 8.96 5.36 -0.79
N ILE A 133 7.78 5.84 -1.22
CA ILE A 133 6.49 5.19 -0.95
C ILE A 133 6.39 3.80 -1.59
N HIS A 134 7.00 3.61 -2.76
CA HIS A 134 7.04 2.33 -3.45
C HIS A 134 7.78 1.30 -2.59
N SER A 135 8.99 1.66 -2.13
CA SER A 135 9.79 0.78 -1.28
C SER A 135 9.06 0.44 0.02
N ALA A 136 8.42 1.43 0.63
CA ALA A 136 7.69 1.26 1.88
C ALA A 136 6.44 0.36 1.74
N GLY A 137 5.65 0.55 0.68
CA GLY A 137 4.46 -0.28 0.42
C GLY A 137 4.81 -1.74 0.16
N TRP A 138 5.81 -2.00 -0.68
CA TRP A 138 6.24 -3.36 -1.00
C TRP A 138 6.84 -4.09 0.19
N MET A 139 7.69 -3.43 0.99
CA MET A 139 8.26 -4.07 2.18
C MET A 139 7.24 -4.25 3.30
N ASN A 140 6.26 -3.36 3.43
CA ASN A 140 5.10 -3.59 4.29
C ASN A 140 4.35 -4.87 3.89
N LEU A 141 4.02 -5.03 2.60
CA LEU A 141 3.38 -6.24 2.09
C LEU A 141 4.22 -7.49 2.37
N PHE A 142 5.52 -7.45 2.04
CA PHE A 142 6.45 -8.56 2.27
C PHE A 142 6.44 -8.97 3.74
N THR A 143 6.74 -8.04 4.64
CA THR A 143 6.88 -8.34 6.07
C THR A 143 5.56 -8.78 6.68
N SER A 144 4.44 -8.14 6.32
CA SER A 144 3.12 -8.55 6.82
C SER A 144 2.77 -9.97 6.40
N LEU A 145 2.93 -10.32 5.13
CA LEU A 145 2.62 -11.67 4.65
C LEU A 145 3.60 -12.71 5.22
N TYR A 146 4.88 -12.35 5.33
CA TYR A 146 5.90 -13.20 5.96
C TYR A 146 5.56 -13.52 7.42
N ILE A 147 4.98 -12.58 8.17
CA ILE A 147 4.54 -12.83 9.55
C ILE A 147 3.25 -13.64 9.56
N LEU A 148 2.29 -13.28 8.71
CA LEU A 148 0.99 -13.94 8.64
C LEU A 148 1.08 -15.42 8.23
N GLN A 149 2.05 -15.80 7.39
CA GLN A 149 2.20 -17.20 6.97
C GLN A 149 2.46 -18.14 8.16
N TYR A 150 3.09 -17.67 9.24
CA TYR A 150 3.30 -18.43 10.46
C TYR A 150 2.02 -18.62 11.29
N ARG A 151 0.99 -17.78 11.06
CA ARG A 151 -0.27 -17.81 11.82
C ARG A 151 -1.43 -18.43 11.05
N LEU A 152 -1.44 -18.31 9.73
CA LEU A 152 -2.62 -18.62 8.92
C LEU A 152 -2.58 -20.00 8.28
N ILE A 153 -1.38 -20.60 8.16
CA ILE A 153 -1.10 -21.88 7.47
C ILE A 153 -1.62 -21.83 6.02
N GLU A 154 -0.74 -22.06 5.03
CA GLU A 154 -1.06 -22.07 3.57
C GLU A 154 -1.05 -20.75 2.78
N ILE A 155 -0.41 -19.66 3.25
CA ILE A 155 0.05 -18.66 2.26
C ILE A 155 1.24 -19.27 1.51
N ASN A 156 1.14 -19.37 0.19
CA ASN A 156 2.22 -19.91 -0.62
C ASN A 156 3.49 -19.05 -0.49
N ILE A 157 4.50 -19.64 0.16
CA ILE A 157 5.75 -18.97 0.54
C ILE A 157 6.58 -18.51 -0.66
N PHE A 158 6.40 -19.12 -1.84
CA PHE A 158 7.05 -18.70 -3.08
C PHE A 158 6.66 -17.27 -3.46
N TRP A 159 5.39 -16.88 -3.30
CA TRP A 159 4.96 -15.50 -3.53
C TRP A 159 5.67 -14.53 -2.61
N ILE A 160 5.86 -14.92 -1.35
CA ILE A 160 6.46 -14.06 -0.32
C ILE A 160 7.96 -13.91 -0.56
N ILE A 161 8.71 -15.01 -0.70
CA ILE A 161 10.18 -14.98 -0.68
C ILE A 161 10.77 -14.68 -2.07
N VAL A 162 10.06 -14.99 -3.15
CA VAL A 162 10.59 -14.81 -4.52
C VAL A 162 9.91 -13.64 -5.22
N ILE A 163 8.59 -13.69 -5.37
CA ILE A 163 7.89 -12.74 -6.24
C ILE A 163 7.90 -11.33 -5.66
N ILE A 164 7.54 -11.16 -4.38
CA ILE A 164 7.47 -9.84 -3.75
C ILE A 164 8.83 -9.12 -3.75
N PRO A 165 9.97 -9.75 -3.37
CA PRO A 165 11.28 -9.11 -3.44
C PRO A 165 11.70 -8.72 -4.86
N ILE A 166 11.35 -9.52 -5.88
CA ILE A 166 11.60 -9.15 -7.29
C ILE A 166 10.79 -7.90 -7.66
N LEU A 167 9.50 -7.87 -7.35
CA LEU A 167 8.63 -6.72 -7.65
C LEU A 167 9.09 -5.46 -6.88
N TRP A 168 9.49 -5.62 -5.62
CA TRP A 168 10.11 -4.55 -4.85
C TRP A 168 11.39 -4.03 -5.50
N GLY A 169 12.30 -4.92 -5.91
CA GLY A 169 13.55 -4.56 -6.57
C GLY A 169 13.32 -3.81 -7.89
N LEU A 170 12.36 -4.25 -8.70
CA LEU A 170 11.95 -3.57 -9.92
C LEU A 170 11.38 -2.18 -9.63
N ALA A 171 10.50 -2.05 -8.64
CA ALA A 171 9.93 -0.78 -8.23
C ALA A 171 11.02 0.18 -7.70
N ALA A 172 11.92 -0.31 -6.82
CA ALA A 172 13.03 0.46 -6.26
C ALA A 172 13.97 0.95 -7.37
N GLN A 173 14.35 0.07 -8.29
CA GLN A 173 15.21 0.40 -9.42
C GLN A 173 14.55 1.42 -10.35
N ALA A 174 13.26 1.26 -10.66
CA ALA A 174 12.52 2.21 -11.46
C ALA A 174 12.53 3.62 -10.84
N ARG A 175 12.30 3.72 -9.53
CA ARG A 175 12.34 5.01 -8.80
C ARG A 175 13.73 5.64 -8.78
N TYR A 176 14.78 4.83 -8.69
CA TYR A 176 16.17 5.28 -8.77
C TYR A 176 16.52 5.80 -10.17
N VAL A 177 16.19 5.05 -11.23
CA VAL A 177 16.51 5.41 -12.63
C VAL A 177 15.74 6.64 -13.12
N VAL A 178 14.49 6.80 -12.67
CA VAL A 178 13.70 8.02 -12.95
C VAL A 178 14.27 9.25 -12.22
N GLY A 179 15.18 9.05 -11.27
CA GLY A 179 15.84 10.13 -10.52
C GLY A 179 14.94 10.75 -9.44
N LYS A 180 13.85 10.07 -9.06
CA LYS A 180 12.91 10.56 -8.04
C LYS A 180 13.36 10.25 -6.62
N HIS A 181 14.15 9.20 -6.42
CA HIS A 181 14.71 8.85 -5.12
C HIS A 181 16.15 8.37 -5.22
N ASN A 182 16.96 8.69 -4.22
CA ASN A 182 18.29 8.10 -4.05
C ASN A 182 18.22 6.78 -3.24
N ARG A 183 19.36 6.07 -3.13
CA ARG A 183 19.43 4.78 -2.42
C ARG A 183 19.00 4.87 -0.96
N LEU A 184 19.43 5.92 -0.24
CA LEU A 184 19.06 6.14 1.16
C LEU A 184 17.54 6.27 1.33
N GLN A 185 16.89 7.08 0.49
CA GLN A 185 15.43 7.25 0.51
C GLN A 185 14.67 5.95 0.19
N ILE A 186 15.24 5.08 -0.64
CA ILE A 186 14.69 3.75 -0.93
C ILE A 186 14.83 2.83 0.29
N PHE A 187 16.01 2.77 0.92
CA PHE A 187 16.24 1.93 2.10
C PHE A 187 15.43 2.40 3.30
N MET A 188 15.32 3.70 3.52
CA MET A 188 14.46 4.26 4.57
C MET A 188 12.99 3.94 4.32
N GLY A 189 12.56 3.88 3.05
CA GLY A 189 11.22 3.44 2.70
C GLY A 189 11.02 1.98 3.06
N ALA A 190 11.95 1.12 2.65
CA ALA A 190 11.92 -0.30 3.00
C ALA A 190 11.84 -0.50 4.52
N PHE A 191 12.65 0.23 5.28
CA PHE A 191 12.65 0.17 6.75
C PHE A 191 11.30 0.55 7.36
N LEU A 192 10.68 1.66 6.94
CA LEU A 192 9.33 2.03 7.39
C LEU A 192 8.28 0.96 7.02
N GLY A 193 8.43 0.36 5.84
CA GLY A 193 7.60 -0.76 5.41
C GLY A 193 7.71 -1.96 6.34
N ILE A 194 8.94 -2.39 6.66
CA ILE A 194 9.21 -3.50 7.59
C ILE A 194 8.60 -3.20 8.97
N ILE A 195 8.84 -2.02 9.54
CA ILE A 195 8.29 -1.64 10.85
C ILE A 195 6.77 -1.71 10.83
N THR A 196 6.15 -1.19 9.77
CA THR A 196 4.69 -1.25 9.65
C THR A 196 4.21 -2.68 9.55
N GLY A 197 4.89 -3.52 8.77
CA GLY A 197 4.54 -4.92 8.62
C GLY A 197 4.66 -5.71 9.92
N LEU A 198 5.65 -5.39 10.77
CA LEU A 198 5.83 -5.97 12.10
C LEU A 198 4.66 -5.69 13.04
N SER A 199 3.89 -4.61 12.83
CA SER A 199 2.68 -4.32 13.62
C SER A 199 1.59 -5.38 13.52
N VAL A 200 1.70 -6.33 12.57
CA VAL A 200 0.86 -7.53 12.50
C VAL A 200 0.97 -8.38 13.77
N PHE A 201 2.11 -8.37 14.48
CA PHE A 201 2.23 -9.10 15.75
C PHE A 201 1.29 -8.60 16.84
N MET A 202 0.84 -7.34 16.74
CA MET A 202 -0.07 -6.70 17.70
C MET A 202 -1.55 -6.97 17.40
N VAL A 203 -1.85 -8.00 16.61
CA VAL A 203 -3.20 -8.51 16.28
C VAL A 203 -3.34 -9.91 16.83
#